data_AF-A0AAW9SFL5-F1
#
_entry.id   AF-A0AAW9SFL5-F1
#
_cell.length_a   1.000
_cell.length_b   1.000
_cell.length_c   1.000
_cell.angle_alpha   90.00
_cell.angle_beta   90.00
_cell.angle_gamma   90.00
#
_symmetry.space_group_name_H-M   'P 1'
#
loop_
_entity.id
_entity.type
_entity.pdbx_description
1 polymer ?
#
loop_
_entity_poly.entity_id
_entity_poly.type
_entity_poly.pdbx_seq_one_letter_code
_entity_poly.pdbx_strand_id
1 'polypeptide(L)'
;MTHSRFPRSKALALFLGAVLGLGWIVWQHGYGQALGQVAARGQSDLALASDRLVTGLQRFRSAAVLLVDHPDLRALHAGGDRARAEARLLESADLISAHRAFYADSDGRVLASAFGGRRRIWRRGPGTGGP
;
A
#
# COMPACT_ATOMS: atom_id res chain seq x y z
N MET A 1 6.99 -73.61 -28.09
CA MET A 1 7.41 -72.24 -27.71
C MET A 1 6.19 -71.34 -27.67
N THR A 2 5.55 -71.15 -26.52
CA THR A 2 4.67 -69.99 -26.24
C THR A 2 4.45 -69.94 -24.74
N HIS A 3 5.37 -69.29 -24.02
CA HIS A 3 5.16 -68.99 -22.60
C HIS A 3 3.99 -68.02 -22.46
N SER A 4 2.96 -68.40 -21.72
CA SER A 4 1.84 -67.53 -21.38
C SER A 4 2.34 -66.38 -20.49
N ARG A 5 2.60 -65.23 -21.11
CA ARG A 5 3.04 -63.97 -20.45
C ARG A 5 1.92 -63.27 -19.65
N PHE A 6 0.77 -63.92 -19.47
CA PHE A 6 -0.50 -63.32 -19.04
C PHE A 6 -0.71 -63.01 -17.54
N PRO A 7 0.00 -63.58 -16.54
CA PRO A 7 -0.31 -63.27 -15.14
C PRO A 7 0.35 -61.97 -14.63
N ARG A 8 1.58 -61.67 -15.08
CA ARG A 8 2.34 -60.50 -14.58
C ARG A 8 1.88 -59.19 -15.22
N SER A 9 1.48 -59.22 -16.48
CA SER A 9 0.97 -58.03 -17.19
C SER A 9 -0.35 -57.54 -16.60
N LYS A 10 -1.25 -58.43 -16.19
CA LYS A 10 -2.51 -58.08 -15.52
C LYS A 10 -2.27 -57.43 -14.15
N ALA A 11 -1.35 -57.97 -13.35
CA ALA A 11 -0.98 -57.39 -12.06
C ALA A 11 -0.36 -55.99 -12.23
N LEU A 12 0.51 -55.81 -13.23
CA LEU A 12 1.10 -54.52 -13.56
C LEU A 12 0.04 -53.50 -14.04
N ALA A 13 -0.91 -53.93 -14.88
CA ALA A 13 -1.99 -53.08 -15.36
C ALA A 13 -2.93 -52.64 -14.22
N LEU A 14 -3.25 -53.56 -13.29
CA LEU A 14 -4.05 -53.24 -12.11
C LEU A 14 -3.32 -52.24 -11.20
N PHE A 15 -2.02 -52.47 -10.96
CA PHE A 15 -1.19 -51.56 -10.17
C PHE A 15 -1.10 -50.17 -10.80
N LEU A 16 -0.84 -50.09 -12.11
CA LEU A 16 -0.80 -48.81 -12.84
C LEU A 16 -2.16 -48.10 -12.80
N GLY A 17 -3.26 -48.84 -12.96
CA GLY A 17 -4.60 -48.30 -12.83
C GLY A 17 -4.88 -47.73 -11.44
N ALA A 18 -4.44 -48.42 -10.38
CA ALA A 18 -4.57 -47.95 -9.00
C ALA A 18 -3.75 -46.68 -8.75
N VAL A 19 -2.50 -46.62 -9.22
CA VAL A 19 -1.64 -45.43 -9.09
C VAL A 19 -2.23 -44.24 -9.86
N LEU A 20 -2.70 -44.45 -11.09
CA LEU A 20 -3.35 -43.41 -11.88
C LEU A 20 -4.64 -42.92 -11.23
N GLY A 21 -5.45 -43.83 -10.69
CA GLY A 21 -6.69 -43.48 -9.97
C GLY A 21 -6.41 -42.65 -8.72
N LEU A 22 -5.45 -43.07 -7.90
CA LEU A 22 -5.04 -42.29 -6.71
C LEU A 22 -4.47 -40.92 -7.09
N GLY A 23 -3.61 -40.86 -8.12
CA GLY A 23 -3.08 -39.60 -8.65
C GLY A 23 -4.19 -38.67 -9.15
N TRP A 24 -5.20 -39.20 -9.83
CA TRP A 24 -6.36 -38.44 -10.31
C TRP A 24 -7.19 -37.87 -9.15
N ILE A 25 -7.46 -38.68 -8.12
CA ILE A 25 -8.19 -38.25 -6.92
C ILE A 25 -7.43 -37.14 -6.20
N VAL A 26 -6.12 -37.32 -5.97
CA VAL A 26 -5.28 -36.30 -5.33
C VAL A 26 -5.24 -35.01 -6.15
N TRP A 27 -5.13 -35.12 -7.47
CA TRP A 27 -5.12 -33.95 -8.36
C TRP A 27 -6.45 -33.18 -8.33
N GLN A 28 -7.58 -33.89 -8.43
CA GLN A 28 -8.92 -33.29 -8.37
C GLN A 28 -9.19 -32.60 -7.03
N HIS A 29 -8.84 -33.24 -5.92
CA HIS A 29 -9.15 -32.72 -4.58
C HIS A 29 -8.10 -31.70 -4.08
N GLY A 30 -6.81 -31.94 -4.32
CA GLY A 30 -5.73 -31.12 -3.80
C GLY A 30 -5.66 -29.73 -4.42
N TYR A 31 -5.98 -29.62 -5.71
CA TYR A 31 -5.87 -28.35 -6.43
C TYR A 31 -6.94 -27.33 -5.97
N GLY A 32 -8.18 -27.77 -5.78
CA GLY A 32 -9.27 -26.92 -5.29
C GLY A 32 -9.09 -26.49 -3.84
N GLN A 33 -8.66 -27.40 -2.96
CA GLN A 33 -8.43 -27.08 -1.54
C GLN A 33 -7.26 -26.12 -1.35
N ALA A 34 -6.16 -26.29 -2.09
CA ALA A 34 -5.01 -25.39 -2.03
C ALA A 34 -5.39 -23.98 -2.51
N LEU A 35 -6.11 -23.85 -3.62
CA LEU A 35 -6.56 -22.55 -4.13
C LEU A 35 -7.55 -21.86 -3.20
N GLY A 36 -8.50 -22.61 -2.62
CA GLY A 36 -9.45 -22.04 -1.66
C GLY A 36 -8.76 -21.48 -0.42
N GLN A 37 -7.77 -22.20 0.12
CA GLN A 37 -6.99 -21.74 1.27
C GLN A 37 -6.16 -20.49 0.93
N VAL A 38 -5.52 -20.44 -0.25
CA VAL A 38 -4.77 -19.27 -0.71
C VAL A 38 -5.70 -18.07 -0.94
N ALA A 39 -6.87 -18.29 -1.53
CA ALA A 39 -7.85 -17.23 -1.77
C ALA A 39 -8.39 -16.63 -0.46
N ALA A 40 -8.80 -17.48 0.49
CA ALA A 40 -9.29 -17.02 1.79
C ALA A 40 -8.21 -16.26 2.57
N ARG A 41 -6.96 -16.75 2.53
CA ARG A 41 -5.83 -16.06 3.15
C ARG A 41 -5.50 -14.74 2.46
N GLY A 42 -5.51 -14.71 1.13
CA GLY A 42 -5.30 -13.50 0.35
C GLY A 42 -6.36 -12.43 0.61
N GLN A 43 -7.62 -12.81 0.75
CA GLN A 43 -8.70 -11.89 1.13
C GLN A 43 -8.46 -11.28 2.52
N SER A 44 -8.10 -12.11 3.50
CA SER A 44 -7.75 -11.64 4.85
C SER A 44 -6.55 -10.70 4.85
N ASP A 45 -5.50 -11.03 4.10
CA ASP A 45 -4.28 -10.22 4.02
C ASP A 45 -4.55 -8.88 3.34
N LEU A 46 -5.36 -8.84 2.28
CA LEU A 46 -5.75 -7.60 1.62
C LEU A 46 -6.61 -6.72 2.54
N ALA A 47 -7.56 -7.31 3.27
CA ALA A 47 -8.37 -6.58 4.24
C ALA A 47 -7.49 -5.95 5.32
N LEU A 48 -6.54 -6.71 5.86
CA LEU A 48 -5.59 -6.23 6.86
C LEU A 48 -4.63 -5.16 6.31
N ALA A 49 -4.14 -5.33 5.08
CA ALA A 49 -3.29 -4.34 4.42
C ALA A 49 -4.05 -3.02 4.18
N SER A 50 -5.31 -3.12 3.77
CA SER A 50 -6.20 -1.97 3.55
C SER A 50 -6.49 -1.23 4.86
N ASP A 51 -6.80 -1.96 5.93
CA ASP A 51 -7.03 -1.38 7.26
C ASP A 51 -5.80 -0.64 7.79
N ARG A 52 -4.61 -1.25 7.64
CA ARG A 52 -3.33 -0.60 8.01
C ARG A 52 -3.07 0.66 7.18
N LEU A 53 -3.36 0.63 5.88
CA LEU A 53 -3.23 1.81 5.02
C LEU A 53 -4.18 2.92 5.48
N VAL A 54 -5.44 2.59 5.72
CA VAL A 54 -6.47 3.54 6.17
C VAL A 54 -6.07 4.16 7.52
N THR A 55 -5.64 3.34 8.46
CA THR A 55 -5.13 3.80 9.78
C THR A 55 -3.93 4.73 9.62
N GLY A 56 -2.99 4.40 8.72
CA GLY A 56 -1.85 5.27 8.39
C GLY A 56 -2.29 6.63 7.84
N LEU A 57 -3.23 6.65 6.90
CA LEU A 57 -3.77 7.87 6.31
C LEU A 57 -4.53 8.72 7.33
N GLN A 58 -5.32 8.09 8.20
CA GLN A 58 -6.04 8.79 9.27
C GLN A 58 -5.08 9.45 10.26
N ARG A 59 -3.97 8.79 10.61
CA ARG A 59 -2.93 9.38 11.44
C ARG A 59 -2.32 10.64 10.81
N PHE A 60 -2.00 10.60 9.51
CA PHE A 60 -1.49 11.78 8.79
C PHE A 60 -2.53 12.91 8.74
N ARG A 61 -3.80 12.58 8.51
CA ARG A 61 -4.90 13.56 8.53
C ARG A 61 -5.03 14.22 9.91
N SER A 62 -5.06 13.44 10.97
CA SER A 62 -5.17 13.97 12.34
C SER A 62 -3.99 14.88 12.68
N ALA A 63 -2.78 14.51 12.27
CA ALA A 63 -1.60 15.37 12.42
C ALA A 63 -1.76 16.70 11.66
N ALA A 64 -2.21 16.67 10.40
CA ALA A 64 -2.46 17.88 9.61
C ALA A 64 -3.52 18.80 10.24
N VAL A 65 -4.60 18.22 10.78
CA VAL A 65 -5.66 18.97 11.48
C VAL A 65 -5.13 19.62 12.75
N LEU A 66 -4.33 18.91 13.56
CA LEU A 66 -3.73 19.51 14.76
C LEU A 66 -2.73 20.62 14.42
N LEU A 67 -1.98 20.44 13.32
CA LEU A 67 -0.95 21.38 12.90
C LEU A 67 -1.58 22.67 12.33
N VAL A 68 -2.75 22.61 11.69
CA VAL A 68 -3.42 23.82 11.15
C VAL A 68 -3.77 24.84 12.24
N ASP A 69 -4.10 24.35 13.44
CA ASP A 69 -4.49 25.17 14.58
C ASP A 69 -3.31 25.58 15.47
N HIS A 70 -2.09 25.14 15.15
CA HIS A 70 -0.92 25.46 15.95
C HIS A 70 -0.64 26.97 15.95
N PRO A 71 -0.47 27.63 17.12
CA PRO A 71 -0.38 29.09 17.22
C PRO A 71 0.79 29.67 16.42
N ASP A 72 1.94 28.99 16.43
CA ASP A 72 3.12 29.41 15.65
C ASP A 72 2.86 29.38 14.12
N LEU A 73 1.92 28.56 13.63
CA LEU A 73 1.55 28.48 12.22
C LEU A 73 0.44 29.47 11.87
N ARG A 74 -0.58 29.58 12.72
CA ARG A 74 -1.64 30.58 12.55
C ARG A 74 -1.10 32.01 12.56
N ALA A 75 -0.05 32.29 13.34
CA ALA A 75 0.60 33.59 13.39
C ALA A 75 1.13 34.05 12.02
N LEU A 76 1.43 33.13 11.09
CA LEU A 76 1.90 33.47 9.74
C LEU A 76 0.86 34.27 8.93
N HIS A 77 -0.44 34.06 9.20
CA HIS A 77 -1.49 34.85 8.55
C HIS A 77 -1.49 36.33 8.98
N ALA A 78 -0.88 36.65 10.12
CA ALA A 78 -0.73 38.01 10.64
C ALA A 78 0.71 38.54 10.51
N GLY A 79 1.56 37.90 9.70
CA GLY A 79 2.96 38.31 9.52
C GLY A 79 3.91 37.83 10.63
N GLY A 80 3.56 36.75 11.33
CA GLY A 80 4.39 36.14 12.37
C GLY A 80 5.72 35.54 11.87
N ASP A 81 6.53 35.06 12.81
CA ASP A 81 7.88 34.57 12.54
C ASP A 81 7.89 33.26 11.75
N ARG A 82 8.35 33.35 10.49
CA ARG A 82 8.50 32.21 9.58
C ARG A 82 9.53 31.19 10.05
N ALA A 83 10.65 31.61 10.65
CA ALA A 83 11.67 30.67 11.09
C ALA A 83 11.16 29.79 12.23
N ARG A 84 10.42 30.40 13.17
CA ARG A 84 9.73 29.69 14.25
C ARG A 84 8.70 28.70 13.72
N ALA A 85 7.88 29.11 12.76
CA ALA A 85 6.92 28.22 12.10
C ALA A 85 7.58 27.05 11.37
N GLU A 86 8.68 27.28 10.64
CA GLU A 86 9.43 26.24 9.94
C GLU A 86 10.06 25.23 10.92
N ALA A 87 10.63 25.71 12.04
CA ALA A 87 11.15 24.84 13.09
C ALA A 87 10.05 23.94 13.70
N ARG A 88 8.84 24.48 13.91
CA ARG A 88 7.68 23.70 14.38
C ARG A 88 7.19 22.67 13.38
N LEU A 89 7.16 23.03 12.09
CA LEU A 89 6.84 22.08 11.04
C LEU A 89 7.87 20.95 10.96
N LEU A 90 9.16 21.27 11.14
CA LEU A 90 10.23 20.28 11.14
C LEU A 90 10.12 19.33 12.34
N GLU A 91 9.94 19.87 13.56
CA GLU A 91 9.70 19.08 14.78
C GLU A 91 8.52 18.11 14.61
N SER A 92 7.40 18.62 14.06
CA SER A 92 6.21 17.81 13.80
C SER A 92 6.44 16.77 12.70
N ALA A 93 7.20 17.13 11.65
CA ALA A 93 7.53 16.22 10.55
C ALA A 93 8.41 15.07 11.01
N ASP A 94 9.39 15.33 11.88
CA ASP A 94 10.25 14.31 12.46
C ASP A 94 9.45 13.34 13.33
N LEU A 95 8.53 13.85 14.16
CA LEU A 95 7.69 13.04 15.04
C LEU A 95 6.80 12.04 14.29
N ILE A 96 6.32 12.42 13.10
CA ILE A 96 5.46 11.56 12.26
C ILE A 96 6.22 10.89 11.11
N SER A 97 7.56 11.06 11.05
CA SER A 97 8.39 10.64 9.91
C SER A 97 7.82 11.08 8.55
N ALA A 98 7.28 12.29 8.48
CA ALA A 98 6.77 12.85 7.23
C ALA A 98 7.93 13.20 6.30
N HIS A 99 7.86 12.73 5.06
CA HIS A 99 8.86 13.06 4.05
C HIS A 99 8.80 14.54 3.62
N ARG A 100 7.61 15.17 3.69
CA ARG A 100 7.42 16.61 3.45
C ARG A 100 6.27 17.14 4.31
N ALA A 101 6.44 18.34 4.85
CA ALA A 101 5.37 19.12 5.48
C ALA A 101 5.49 20.59 5.05
N PHE A 102 4.38 21.19 4.67
CA PHE A 102 4.27 22.60 4.30
C PHE A 102 2.95 23.17 4.81
N TYR A 103 2.98 24.44 5.18
CA TYR A 103 1.81 25.21 5.58
C TYR A 103 1.50 26.21 4.47
N ALA A 104 0.26 26.24 3.99
CA ALA A 104 -0.16 27.10 2.89
C ALA A 104 -1.41 27.90 3.24
N ASP A 105 -1.56 29.06 2.61
CA ASP A 105 -2.77 29.87 2.71
C ASP A 105 -3.92 29.32 1.85
N SER A 106 -5.10 29.95 1.95
CA SER A 106 -6.29 29.60 1.17
C SER A 106 -6.12 29.76 -0.35
N ASP A 107 -5.15 30.57 -0.79
CA ASP A 107 -4.81 30.75 -2.19
C ASP A 107 -3.78 29.71 -2.69
N GLY A 108 -3.36 28.79 -1.81
CA GLY A 108 -2.36 27.75 -2.09
C GLY A 108 -0.91 28.24 -2.04
N ARG A 109 -0.63 29.42 -1.46
CA ARG A 109 0.74 29.93 -1.29
C ARG A 109 1.37 29.32 -0.05
N VAL A 110 2.58 28.78 -0.20
CA VAL A 110 3.32 28.16 0.91
C VAL A 110 3.93 29.23 1.84
N LEU A 111 3.40 29.32 3.05
CA LEU A 111 3.82 30.25 4.10
C LEU A 111 4.99 29.71 4.95
N ALA A 112 5.16 28.39 5.05
CA ALA A 112 6.29 27.74 5.72
C ALA A 112 6.49 26.29 5.22
N SER A 113 7.71 25.75 5.32
CA SER A 113 8.03 24.36 4.95
C SER A 113 9.06 23.74 5.89
N ALA A 114 8.83 22.50 6.35
CA ALA A 114 9.73 21.76 7.24
C ALA A 114 11.11 21.49 6.62
N PHE A 115 11.13 21.10 5.34
CA PHE A 115 12.37 20.81 4.62
C PHE A 115 12.65 21.97 3.67
N GLY A 116 13.82 22.60 3.86
CA GLY A 116 14.23 23.84 3.21
C GLY A 116 13.82 23.92 1.74
N GLY A 117 13.07 24.98 1.42
CA GLY A 117 12.44 25.19 0.12
C GLY A 117 13.43 25.13 -1.06
N ARG A 118 13.55 23.95 -1.69
CA ARG A 118 13.85 23.88 -3.12
C ARG A 118 12.60 24.27 -3.88
N ARG A 119 12.47 25.57 -4.05
CA ARG A 119 11.50 26.33 -4.84
C ARG A 119 11.49 25.84 -6.30
N ARG A 120 10.80 24.75 -6.64
CA ARG A 120 10.49 24.37 -8.05
C ARG A 120 9.47 23.23 -8.23
N ILE A 121 8.22 23.41 -7.81
CA ILE A 121 7.06 22.58 -8.24
C ILE A 121 5.84 23.37 -7.75
N TRP A 122 5.28 24.31 -8.51
CA TRP A 122 4.40 24.09 -9.66
C TRP A 122 4.41 25.32 -10.58
N ARG A 123 4.89 25.19 -11.82
CA ARG A 123 4.69 26.22 -12.87
C ARG A 123 3.36 25.90 -13.55
N ARG A 124 2.40 26.82 -13.41
CA ARG A 124 1.15 26.92 -14.18
C ARG A 124 1.42 26.58 -15.66
N GLY A 125 0.69 25.61 -16.22
CA GLY A 125 0.67 25.36 -17.67
C GLY A 125 0.28 26.63 -18.43
N PRO A 126 0.77 26.83 -19.66
CA PRO A 126 0.53 28.07 -20.39
C PRO A 126 -0.98 28.31 -20.58
N GLY A 127 -1.48 29.39 -19.97
CA GLY A 127 -2.77 29.95 -20.34
C GLY A 127 -2.65 30.57 -21.71
N THR A 128 -3.17 29.90 -22.73
CA THR A 128 -3.56 30.53 -23.97
C THR A 128 -4.91 31.21 -23.75
N GLY A 129 -4.97 32.53 -23.98
CA GLY A 129 -6.23 33.26 -24.03
C GLY A 129 -6.11 34.73 -23.61
N GLY A 130 -5.47 35.54 -24.44
CA GLY A 130 -5.88 36.95 -24.57
C GLY A 130 -7.22 37.03 -25.32
N PRO A 131 -7.98 38.11 -25.15
CA PRO A 131 -7.90 39.18 -26.14
C PRO A 131 -7.21 40.45 -25.61
#